data_AF-T1J0A1-F1
#
_entry.id   AF-T1J0A1-F1
#
_cell.length_a   1.000
_cell.length_b   1.000
_cell.length_c   1.000
_cell.angle_alpha   90.00
_cell.angle_beta   90.00
_cell.angle_gamma   90.00
#
_symmetry.space_group_name_H-M   'P 1'
#
loop_
_entity.id
_entity.type
_entity.pdbx_description
1 polymer ?
#
loop_
_entity_poly.entity_id
_entity_poly.type
_entity_poly.pdbx_seq_one_letter_code
_entity_poly.pdbx_strand_id
1 'polypeptide(L)'
;MTTQVHNKKRICYYYDINVGEDCPVFDGLYEFCQLSTGGSVAGAVKLNKQAADIAVNWAGGLHHAKKSEASGFCYVNDIVLAILELLKYHQRVLYVDIDIHHGDGVEEAFYTTDRVMTCSFHKYGEYFPGTGDLRDIGAGKGKYYAVNFPLRDGIDDESFEQIFAPVVSKVMESYQPSAVVLQCGADSLSGDRLGCFNITLKGHAKCLEFVKKYNLPLLVLGGGGYTIRNVARCWTYETAVALGVDIANELPYNDYFEYFGPDFKLHISPSNMANQNTPEYLEKIKTRLLENLRMLPHAPGVQMQPIPDDAIDNESEDEDKHNPDERVSIRASDKRIACDEEFSDSEDEGDRRNVQSHRGQRKRPRTDEEKKEDSKISGNVRDGSAKDSGDKADISSADKDEKKMEQSEDDDGRGDEMKADLEEKNKKE
;
A
#
# COMPACT_ATOMS: atom_id res chain seq x y z
N MET A 1 2.95 24.23 -34.24
CA MET A 1 2.25 24.75 -33.04
C MET A 1 1.65 23.64 -32.16
N THR A 2 1.36 22.45 -32.68
CA THR A 2 0.75 21.32 -31.94
C THR A 2 1.69 20.63 -30.93
N THR A 3 3.00 20.60 -31.18
CA THR A 3 4.01 19.98 -30.30
C THR A 3 4.30 20.78 -29.03
N GLN A 4 4.25 22.12 -29.08
CA GLN A 4 4.44 22.97 -27.90
C GLN A 4 3.24 22.92 -26.93
N VAL A 5 2.02 22.77 -27.45
CA VAL A 5 0.80 22.66 -26.63
C VAL A 5 0.70 21.29 -25.94
N HIS A 6 1.15 20.22 -26.59
CA HIS A 6 1.24 18.89 -25.97
C HIS A 6 2.30 18.84 -24.86
N ASN A 7 3.46 19.46 -25.07
CA ASN A 7 4.48 19.56 -24.02
C ASN A 7 4.03 20.42 -22.84
N LYS A 8 3.34 21.56 -23.07
CA LYS A 8 2.79 22.36 -21.96
C LYS A 8 1.74 21.61 -21.14
N LYS A 9 0.83 20.87 -21.79
CA LYS A 9 -0.15 20.04 -21.08
C LYS A 9 0.51 18.92 -20.28
N ARG A 10 1.47 18.19 -20.86
CA ARG A 10 2.23 17.15 -20.15
C ARG A 10 2.98 17.71 -18.93
N ILE A 11 3.66 18.84 -19.08
CA ILE A 11 4.37 19.49 -17.98
C ILE A 11 3.41 19.90 -16.85
N CYS A 12 2.23 20.47 -17.16
CA CYS A 12 1.22 20.77 -16.14
C CYS A 12 0.72 19.51 -15.41
N TYR A 13 0.46 18.40 -16.10
CA TYR A 13 0.05 17.14 -15.46
C TYR A 13 1.10 16.59 -14.48
N TYR A 14 2.40 16.74 -14.77
CA TYR A 14 3.46 16.30 -13.87
C TYR A 14 3.51 17.09 -12.56
N TYR A 15 3.24 18.40 -12.62
CA TYR A 15 3.09 19.24 -11.41
C TYR A 15 1.84 18.86 -10.60
N ASP A 16 0.74 18.46 -11.25
CA ASP A 16 -0.51 18.09 -10.58
C ASP A 16 -0.42 16.77 -9.79
N ILE A 17 0.57 15.91 -10.07
CA ILE A 17 0.81 14.63 -9.37
C ILE A 17 2.14 14.58 -8.60
N ASN A 18 2.82 15.74 -8.47
CA ASN A 18 4.11 15.91 -7.79
C ASN A 18 5.22 14.94 -8.27
N VAL A 19 5.29 14.70 -9.59
CA VAL A 19 6.35 13.91 -10.23
C VAL A 19 7.30 14.88 -10.94
N GLY A 20 8.58 14.88 -10.57
CA GLY A 20 9.55 15.87 -11.04
C GLY A 20 10.90 15.80 -10.34
N GLU A 21 11.11 16.67 -9.35
CA GLU A 21 12.40 16.82 -8.65
C GLU A 21 12.70 15.62 -7.75
N ASP A 22 12.00 15.53 -6.62
CA ASP A 22 12.22 14.44 -5.65
C ASP A 22 11.63 13.11 -6.15
N CYS A 23 10.63 13.13 -7.02
CA CYS A 23 10.02 11.94 -7.61
C CYS A 23 10.28 11.91 -9.12
N PRO A 24 11.49 11.56 -9.59
CA PRO A 24 11.86 11.65 -11.00
C PRO A 24 11.17 10.60 -11.88
N VAL A 25 10.96 10.94 -13.15
CA VAL A 25 10.58 9.96 -14.17
C VAL A 25 11.82 9.17 -14.59
N PHE A 26 11.74 7.84 -14.53
CA PHE A 26 12.78 6.95 -15.02
C PHE A 26 12.20 5.76 -15.79
N ASP A 27 13.02 5.16 -16.66
CA ASP A 27 12.62 3.98 -17.43
C ASP A 27 12.32 2.80 -16.51
N GLY A 28 11.13 2.20 -16.67
CA GLY A 28 10.67 1.12 -15.79
C GLY A 28 10.01 1.58 -14.48
N LEU A 29 9.71 2.89 -14.32
CA LEU A 29 9.03 3.42 -13.13
C LEU A 29 7.77 2.63 -12.75
N TYR A 30 6.91 2.31 -13.73
CA TYR A 30 5.68 1.57 -13.46
C TYR A 30 5.95 0.13 -13.04
N GLU A 31 6.90 -0.56 -13.70
CA GLU A 31 7.29 -1.92 -13.34
C GLU A 31 7.90 -1.98 -11.93
N PHE A 32 8.72 -0.99 -11.56
CA PHE A 32 9.22 -0.82 -10.20
C PHE A 32 8.06 -0.74 -9.18
N CYS A 33 7.05 0.07 -9.45
CA CYS A 33 5.87 0.19 -8.59
C CYS A 33 5.09 -1.13 -8.52
N GLN A 34 4.94 -1.85 -9.64
CA GLN A 34 4.26 -3.14 -9.69
C GLN A 34 4.96 -4.21 -8.85
N LEU A 35 6.29 -4.30 -8.93
CA LEU A 35 7.06 -5.28 -8.15
C LEU A 35 7.04 -4.97 -6.66
N SER A 36 7.27 -3.71 -6.30
CA SER A 36 7.21 -3.23 -4.91
C SER A 36 5.84 -3.51 -4.28
N THR A 37 4.77 -3.11 -4.98
CA THR A 37 3.39 -3.29 -4.52
C THR A 37 2.97 -4.76 -4.51
N GLY A 38 3.31 -5.50 -5.56
CA GLY A 38 2.96 -6.91 -5.71
C GLY A 38 3.50 -7.77 -4.58
N GLY A 39 4.74 -7.50 -4.14
CA GLY A 39 5.33 -8.19 -2.98
C GLY A 39 4.55 -7.96 -1.68
N SER A 40 4.15 -6.72 -1.39
CA SER A 40 3.43 -6.37 -0.17
C SER A 40 2.01 -6.93 -0.16
N VAL A 41 1.29 -6.83 -1.28
CA VAL A 41 -0.07 -7.40 -1.41
C VAL A 41 -0.02 -8.93 -1.36
N ALA A 42 0.91 -9.58 -2.06
CA ALA A 42 1.07 -11.03 -1.99
C ALA A 42 1.44 -11.51 -0.58
N GLY A 43 2.29 -10.77 0.13
CA GLY A 43 2.60 -11.01 1.54
C GLY A 43 1.34 -10.95 2.42
N ALA A 44 0.52 -9.91 2.25
CA ALA A 44 -0.74 -9.76 2.97
C ALA A 44 -1.73 -10.90 2.67
N VAL A 45 -1.87 -11.33 1.40
CA VAL A 45 -2.69 -12.50 1.02
C VAL A 45 -2.20 -13.76 1.71
N LYS A 46 -0.88 -14.00 1.77
CA LYS A 46 -0.31 -15.18 2.44
C LYS A 46 -0.59 -15.17 3.95
N LEU A 47 -0.53 -14.00 4.59
CA LEU A 47 -0.88 -13.84 6.01
C LEU A 47 -2.37 -14.08 6.26
N ASN A 48 -3.26 -13.51 5.44
CA ASN A 48 -4.71 -13.73 5.52
C ASN A 48 -5.09 -15.21 5.36
N LYS A 49 -4.45 -15.89 4.40
CA LYS A 49 -4.63 -17.33 4.17
C LYS A 49 -3.96 -18.21 5.21
N GLN A 50 -3.32 -17.63 6.24
CA GLN A 50 -2.58 -18.34 7.29
C GLN A 50 -1.50 -19.28 6.73
N ALA A 51 -0.94 -18.94 5.57
CA ALA A 51 0.10 -19.71 4.89
C ALA A 51 1.51 -19.35 5.37
N ALA A 52 1.65 -18.27 6.13
CA ALA A 52 2.88 -17.82 6.78
C ALA A 52 2.54 -17.05 8.07
N ASP A 53 3.43 -17.09 9.06
CA ASP A 53 3.34 -16.24 10.25
C ASP A 53 3.98 -14.86 10.02
N ILE A 54 5.06 -14.83 9.22
CA ILE A 54 5.81 -13.63 8.86
C ILE A 54 6.00 -13.61 7.34
N ALA A 55 5.67 -12.48 6.71
CA ALA A 55 5.99 -12.20 5.31
C ALA A 55 6.94 -11.01 5.22
N VAL A 56 7.93 -11.06 4.34
CA VAL A 56 8.96 -10.02 4.20
C VAL A 56 9.00 -9.52 2.76
N ASN A 57 8.94 -8.19 2.58
CA ASN A 57 9.15 -7.53 1.29
C ASN A 57 10.01 -6.27 1.45
N TRP A 58 11.32 -6.42 1.27
CA TRP A 58 12.27 -5.30 1.35
C TRP A 58 12.15 -4.28 0.22
N ALA A 59 11.48 -4.63 -0.90
CA ALA A 59 11.23 -3.69 -2.00
C ALA A 59 10.02 -2.78 -1.73
N GLY A 60 9.20 -3.09 -0.72
CA GLY A 60 8.06 -2.29 -0.28
C GLY A 60 8.43 -1.31 0.84
N GLY A 61 7.41 -0.73 1.47
CA GLY A 61 7.59 0.24 2.56
C GLY A 61 7.61 1.70 2.10
N LEU A 62 7.02 2.01 0.94
CA LEU A 62 7.00 3.33 0.33
C LEU A 62 5.90 4.22 0.95
N HIS A 63 6.12 4.64 2.19
CA HIS A 63 5.11 5.22 3.07
C HIS A 63 4.65 6.67 2.74
N HIS A 64 5.37 7.40 1.88
CA HIS A 64 5.07 8.81 1.58
C HIS A 64 4.06 9.00 0.44
N ALA A 65 3.84 7.99 -0.39
CA ALA A 65 2.93 8.08 -1.53
C ALA A 65 1.50 8.38 -1.04
N LYS A 66 0.85 9.35 -1.69
CA LYS A 66 -0.50 9.82 -1.36
C LYS A 66 -1.53 9.17 -2.27
N LYS A 67 -2.82 9.48 -2.05
CA LYS A 67 -3.91 8.96 -2.88
C LYS A 67 -3.83 9.41 -4.35
N SER A 68 -3.29 10.60 -4.61
CA SER A 68 -3.32 11.19 -5.96
C SER A 68 -2.03 11.94 -6.34
N GLU A 69 -0.97 11.80 -5.56
CA GLU A 69 0.34 12.41 -5.85
C GLU A 69 1.47 11.54 -5.30
N ALA A 70 2.63 11.62 -5.96
CA ALA A 70 3.88 11.05 -5.48
C ALA A 70 4.50 11.98 -4.42
N SER A 71 5.31 11.44 -3.51
CA SER A 71 6.02 12.25 -2.50
C SER A 71 7.19 11.47 -1.93
N GLY A 72 8.30 12.14 -1.61
CA GLY A 72 9.45 11.54 -0.90
C GLY A 72 9.94 10.23 -1.54
N PHE A 73 10.21 10.23 -2.85
CA PHE A 73 10.61 9.06 -3.64
C PHE A 73 9.53 7.95 -3.81
N CYS A 74 8.32 8.14 -3.26
CA CYS A 74 7.25 7.16 -3.25
C CYS A 74 6.15 7.51 -4.27
N TYR A 75 5.76 6.54 -5.09
CA TYR A 75 4.75 6.74 -6.16
C TYR A 75 3.44 5.99 -5.89
N VAL A 76 3.54 4.75 -5.40
CA VAL A 76 2.40 3.90 -5.01
C VAL A 76 2.62 3.47 -3.57
N ASN A 77 1.59 3.65 -2.73
CA ASN A 77 1.67 3.27 -1.33
C ASN A 77 1.33 1.79 -1.17
N ASP A 78 2.34 0.93 -1.30
CA ASP A 78 2.20 -0.52 -1.18
C ASP A 78 1.69 -0.94 0.20
N ILE A 79 2.04 -0.17 1.24
CA ILE A 79 1.64 -0.40 2.62
C ILE A 79 0.12 -0.25 2.78
N VAL A 80 -0.45 0.84 2.26
CA VAL A 80 -1.90 1.08 2.32
C VAL A 80 -2.65 -0.06 1.62
N LEU A 81 -2.17 -0.50 0.45
CA LEU A 81 -2.77 -1.60 -0.29
C LEU A 81 -2.68 -2.94 0.47
N ALA A 82 -1.53 -3.23 1.10
CA ALA A 82 -1.36 -4.41 1.93
C ALA A 82 -2.25 -4.38 3.18
N ILE A 83 -2.41 -3.23 3.84
CA ILE A 83 -3.31 -3.07 4.98
C ILE A 83 -4.77 -3.27 4.55
N LEU A 84 -5.18 -2.71 3.41
CA LEU A 84 -6.53 -2.94 2.87
C LEU A 84 -6.80 -4.42 2.62
N GLU A 85 -5.81 -5.17 2.14
CA GLU A 85 -5.90 -6.62 2.00
C GLU A 85 -6.04 -7.31 3.36
N LEU A 86 -5.20 -6.97 4.35
CA LEU A 86 -5.30 -7.51 5.71
C LEU A 86 -6.66 -7.23 6.36
N LEU A 87 -7.23 -6.05 6.12
CA LEU A 87 -8.54 -5.64 6.65
C LEU A 87 -9.71 -6.49 6.13
N LYS A 88 -9.50 -7.37 5.15
CA LYS A 88 -10.50 -8.37 4.74
C LYS A 88 -10.75 -9.41 5.85
N TYR A 89 -9.70 -9.81 6.58
CA TYR A 89 -9.77 -10.87 7.60
C TYR A 89 -9.50 -10.34 9.02
N HIS A 90 -8.74 -9.26 9.13
CA HIS A 90 -8.32 -8.68 10.40
C HIS A 90 -9.18 -7.48 10.76
N GLN A 91 -9.82 -7.54 11.94
CA GLN A 91 -10.68 -6.45 12.40
C GLN A 91 -9.87 -5.18 12.68
N ARG A 92 -8.67 -5.37 13.23
CA ARG A 92 -7.73 -4.31 13.62
C ARG A 92 -6.34 -4.67 13.13
N VAL A 93 -5.73 -3.75 12.38
CA VAL A 93 -4.37 -3.87 11.86
C VAL A 93 -3.53 -2.76 12.50
N LEU A 94 -2.41 -3.13 13.12
CA LEU A 94 -1.45 -2.17 13.64
C LEU A 94 -0.38 -1.91 12.59
N TYR A 95 -0.13 -0.65 12.28
CA TYR A 95 1.02 -0.20 11.50
C TYR A 95 2.05 0.43 12.43
N VAL A 96 3.28 -0.08 12.42
CA VAL A 96 4.42 0.47 13.14
C VAL A 96 5.48 0.91 12.13
N ASP A 97 6.00 2.12 12.30
CA ASP A 97 6.93 2.75 11.39
C ASP A 97 8.18 3.23 12.16
N ILE A 98 9.35 2.71 11.78
CA ILE A 98 10.67 3.04 12.35
C ILE A 98 11.62 3.70 11.34
N ASP A 99 11.09 4.17 10.20
CA ASP A 99 11.77 5.11 9.33
C ASP A 99 12.07 6.42 10.07
N ILE A 100 13.12 7.13 9.68
CA ILE A 100 13.39 8.44 10.30
C ILE A 100 12.36 9.49 9.90
N HIS A 101 11.69 9.32 8.76
CA HIS A 101 10.63 10.20 8.29
C HIS A 101 9.27 9.77 8.82
N HIS A 102 8.38 10.73 9.01
CA HIS A 102 7.01 10.42 9.40
C HIS A 102 6.28 9.64 8.29
N GLY A 103 5.65 8.52 8.64
CA GLY A 103 4.82 7.68 7.76
C GLY A 103 3.48 8.30 7.34
N ASP A 104 3.57 9.50 6.78
CA ASP A 104 2.47 10.43 6.57
C ASP A 104 1.44 9.97 5.53
N GLY A 105 1.83 9.24 4.48
CA GLY A 105 0.91 8.70 3.49
C GLY A 105 0.03 7.58 4.06
N VAL A 106 0.60 6.73 4.93
CA VAL A 106 -0.16 5.68 5.61
C VAL A 106 -1.07 6.28 6.69
N GLU A 107 -0.56 7.24 7.46
CA GLU A 107 -1.36 7.98 8.45
C GLU A 107 -2.55 8.70 7.79
N GLU A 108 -2.34 9.43 6.70
CA GLU A 108 -3.41 10.14 5.99
C GLU A 108 -4.48 9.17 5.48
N ALA A 109 -4.09 8.05 4.88
CA ALA A 109 -5.01 7.07 4.32
C ALA A 109 -5.98 6.49 5.36
N PHE A 110 -5.55 6.40 6.62
CA PHE A 110 -6.33 5.81 7.71
C PHE A 110 -6.73 6.80 8.81
N TYR A 111 -6.50 8.10 8.61
CA TYR A 111 -6.65 9.15 9.64
C TYR A 111 -8.05 9.22 10.27
N THR A 112 -9.07 8.73 9.57
CA THR A 112 -10.48 8.77 10.01
C THR A 112 -11.09 7.41 10.37
N THR A 113 -10.30 6.34 10.48
CA THR A 113 -10.78 5.00 10.87
C THR A 113 -10.16 4.52 12.18
N ASP A 114 -10.90 3.70 12.92
CA ASP A 114 -10.46 2.96 14.11
C ASP A 114 -9.97 1.54 13.79
N ARG A 115 -10.12 1.08 12.54
CA ARG A 115 -9.71 -0.27 12.10
C ARG A 115 -8.22 -0.40 11.82
N VAL A 116 -7.52 0.72 11.71
CA VAL A 116 -6.06 0.76 11.58
C VAL A 116 -5.54 1.75 12.61
N MET A 117 -4.51 1.36 13.35
CA MET A 117 -3.75 2.28 14.19
C MET A 117 -2.37 2.48 13.58
N THR A 118 -1.97 3.74 13.37
CA THR A 118 -0.63 4.10 12.91
C THR A 118 0.23 4.51 14.10
N CYS A 119 1.45 4.00 14.18
CA CYS A 119 2.41 4.33 15.23
C CYS A 119 3.78 4.61 14.60
N SER A 120 4.19 5.88 14.56
CA SER A 120 5.43 6.31 13.91
C SER A 120 6.39 6.96 14.89
N PHE A 121 7.68 6.64 14.76
CA PHE A 121 8.79 7.20 15.53
C PHE A 121 9.76 7.88 14.57
N HIS A 122 9.77 9.21 14.52
CA HIS A 122 10.44 9.94 13.44
C HIS A 122 11.06 11.24 13.94
N LYS A 123 12.02 11.78 13.17
CA LYS A 123 12.53 13.13 13.42
C LYS A 123 11.44 14.16 13.13
N TYR A 124 11.32 15.14 14.02
CA TYR A 124 10.38 16.25 13.86
C TYR A 124 11.02 17.60 14.14
N GLY A 125 10.62 18.62 13.37
CA GLY A 125 11.17 19.98 13.39
C GLY A 125 12.16 20.22 12.26
N GLU A 126 11.81 21.13 11.34
CA GLU A 126 12.55 21.45 10.10
C GLU A 126 13.04 20.19 9.36
N TYR A 127 12.14 19.22 9.18
CA TYR A 127 12.44 17.94 8.53
C TYR A 127 11.27 17.48 7.66
N PHE A 128 11.57 16.76 6.58
CA PHE A 128 10.56 16.17 5.73
C PHE A 128 9.82 15.05 6.49
N PRO A 129 8.50 14.87 6.32
CA PRO A 129 7.55 15.62 5.47
C PRO A 129 6.92 16.86 6.13
N GLY A 130 7.28 17.17 7.38
CA GLY A 130 6.74 18.31 8.13
C GLY A 130 5.43 18.04 8.89
N THR A 131 4.95 16.80 8.90
CA THR A 131 3.80 16.30 9.67
C THR A 131 4.27 15.37 10.80
N GLY A 132 3.35 14.86 11.63
CA GLY A 132 3.69 13.92 12.71
C GLY A 132 3.95 14.62 14.05
N ASP A 133 3.31 15.75 14.30
CA ASP A 133 3.40 16.40 15.60
C ASP A 133 2.77 15.49 16.68
N LEU A 134 3.18 15.68 17.93
CA LEU A 134 2.54 15.03 19.09
C LEU A 134 1.02 15.27 19.18
N ARG A 135 0.54 16.36 18.55
CA ARG A 135 -0.88 16.73 18.51
C ARG A 135 -1.66 16.08 17.37
N ASP A 136 -0.97 15.47 16.41
CA ASP A 136 -1.57 14.75 15.30
C ASP A 136 -2.03 13.39 15.81
N ILE A 137 -3.31 13.31 16.19
CA ILE A 137 -3.91 12.17 16.89
C ILE A 137 -5.08 11.54 16.11
N GLY A 138 -5.24 11.85 14.82
CA GLY A 138 -6.37 11.38 14.02
C GLY A 138 -7.63 12.23 14.17
N ALA A 139 -8.63 11.94 13.32
CA ALA A 139 -9.88 12.69 13.25
C ALA A 139 -11.12 11.78 13.19
N GLY A 140 -12.27 12.30 13.62
CA GLY A 140 -13.53 11.54 13.60
C GLY A 140 -13.43 10.23 14.39
N LYS A 141 -13.71 9.09 13.75
CA LYS A 141 -13.57 7.76 14.36
C LYS A 141 -12.11 7.36 14.58
N GLY A 142 -11.17 7.89 13.79
CA GLY A 142 -9.73 7.64 13.92
C GLY A 142 -9.05 8.49 14.99
N LYS A 143 -9.78 9.32 15.73
CA LYS A 143 -9.20 10.09 16.85
C LYS A 143 -8.68 9.13 17.94
N TYR A 144 -7.44 9.35 18.36
CA TYR A 144 -6.61 8.48 19.22
C TYR A 144 -6.05 7.21 18.56
N TYR A 145 -6.23 7.03 17.23
CA TYR A 145 -5.67 5.91 16.47
C TYR A 145 -4.45 6.28 15.60
N ALA A 146 -4.03 7.54 15.63
CA ALA A 146 -2.72 7.96 15.13
C ALA A 146 -1.81 8.30 16.32
N VAL A 147 -0.64 7.66 16.38
CA VAL A 147 0.33 7.76 17.47
C VAL A 147 1.66 8.22 16.91
N ASN A 148 2.03 9.46 17.20
CA ASN A 148 3.26 10.07 16.70
C ASN A 148 4.25 10.36 17.83
N PHE A 149 5.46 9.82 17.71
CA PHE A 149 6.58 10.08 18.61
C PHE A 149 7.61 10.98 17.91
N PRO A 150 7.47 12.33 18.01
CA PRO A 150 8.43 13.24 17.43
C PRO A 150 9.76 13.21 18.19
N LEU A 151 10.86 13.08 17.45
CA LEU A 151 12.22 12.97 17.97
C LEU A 151 13.14 14.07 17.42
N ARG A 152 14.27 14.24 18.09
CA ARG A 152 15.39 15.12 17.69
C ARG A 152 16.58 14.28 17.23
N ASP A 153 17.59 14.95 16.72
CA ASP A 153 18.80 14.33 16.19
C ASP A 153 19.54 13.48 17.23
N GLY A 154 20.23 12.46 16.73
CA GLY A 154 21.23 11.70 17.47
C GLY A 154 20.68 10.70 18.48
N ILE A 155 19.40 10.31 18.39
CA ILE A 155 18.86 9.25 19.28
C ILE A 155 19.70 7.96 19.15
N ASP A 156 20.02 7.38 20.29
CA ASP A 156 20.82 6.14 20.43
C ASP A 156 19.94 4.92 20.68
N ASP A 157 20.55 3.73 20.63
CA ASP A 157 19.87 2.44 20.82
C ASP A 157 19.14 2.37 22.16
N GLU A 158 19.79 2.80 23.24
CA GLU A 158 19.25 2.72 24.59
C GLU A 158 18.03 3.63 24.76
N SER A 159 18.10 4.87 24.28
CA SER A 159 17.00 5.83 24.35
C SER A 159 15.83 5.39 23.49
N PHE A 160 16.10 4.87 22.28
CA PHE A 160 15.06 4.39 21.37
C PHE A 160 14.32 3.18 21.95
N GLU A 161 15.04 2.19 22.50
CA GLU A 161 14.42 1.04 23.15
C GLU A 161 13.55 1.43 24.37
N GLN A 162 14.01 2.40 25.17
CA GLN A 162 13.29 2.90 26.35
C GLN A 162 11.95 3.60 26.02
N ILE A 163 11.76 4.04 24.78
CA ILE A 163 10.49 4.62 24.32
C ILE A 163 9.68 3.64 23.49
N PHE A 164 10.31 2.87 22.61
CA PHE A 164 9.64 1.98 21.67
C PHE A 164 8.88 0.87 22.41
N ALA A 165 9.58 0.12 23.28
CA ALA A 165 8.98 -1.02 23.95
C ALA A 165 7.77 -0.62 24.85
N PRO A 166 7.84 0.43 25.69
CA PRO A 166 6.67 0.83 26.49
C PRO A 166 5.50 1.37 25.65
N VAL A 167 5.76 2.15 24.60
CA VAL A 167 4.70 2.72 23.75
C VAL A 167 4.01 1.60 22.98
N VAL A 168 4.76 0.75 22.29
CA VAL A 168 4.21 -0.37 21.53
C VAL A 168 3.53 -1.38 22.46
N SER A 169 4.06 -1.62 23.66
CA SER A 169 3.36 -2.44 24.68
C SER A 169 1.97 -1.89 24.99
N LYS A 170 1.86 -0.58 25.20
CA LYS A 170 0.58 0.03 25.54
C LYS A 170 -0.37 0.04 24.35
N VAL A 171 0.15 0.25 23.14
CA VAL A 171 -0.61 0.11 21.90
C VAL A 171 -1.19 -1.30 21.78
N MET A 172 -0.37 -2.35 21.97
CA MET A 172 -0.84 -3.73 21.92
C MET A 172 -1.92 -4.02 22.97
N GLU A 173 -1.76 -3.52 24.19
CA GLU A 173 -2.72 -3.69 25.30
C GLU A 173 -4.08 -3.00 25.01
N SER A 174 -4.04 -1.75 24.55
CA SER A 174 -5.22 -0.92 24.35
C SER A 174 -5.93 -1.23 23.02
N TYR A 175 -5.16 -1.38 21.95
CA TYR A 175 -5.68 -1.56 20.59
C TYR A 175 -5.98 -3.02 20.25
N GLN A 176 -5.22 -3.97 20.80
CA GLN A 176 -5.37 -5.41 20.56
C GLN A 176 -5.48 -5.75 19.06
N PRO A 177 -4.46 -5.43 18.24
CA PRO A 177 -4.47 -5.76 16.83
C PRO A 177 -4.48 -7.28 16.60
N SER A 178 -4.94 -7.69 15.42
CA SER A 178 -4.93 -9.09 14.98
C SER A 178 -3.92 -9.38 13.86
N ALA A 179 -3.31 -8.34 13.30
CA ALA A 179 -2.19 -8.38 12.37
C ALA A 179 -1.35 -7.11 12.53
N VAL A 180 -0.07 -7.19 12.20
CA VAL A 180 0.89 -6.09 12.30
C VAL A 180 1.61 -5.91 10.97
N VAL A 181 1.77 -4.65 10.55
CA VAL A 181 2.67 -4.26 9.48
C VAL A 181 3.77 -3.42 10.11
N LEU A 182 5.03 -3.85 9.96
CA LEU A 182 6.21 -3.13 10.43
C LEU A 182 7.00 -2.64 9.22
N GLN A 183 7.07 -1.32 9.05
CA GLN A 183 7.97 -0.68 8.09
C GLN A 183 9.34 -0.53 8.77
N CYS A 184 10.39 -1.07 8.15
CA CYS A 184 11.76 -1.11 8.67
C CYS A 184 12.68 -0.17 7.87
N GLY A 185 12.29 1.10 7.75
CA GLY A 185 13.13 2.15 7.16
C GLY A 185 14.50 2.19 7.83
N ALA A 186 15.55 2.07 7.02
CA ALA A 186 16.94 1.94 7.44
C ALA A 186 17.71 3.26 7.42
N ASP A 187 17.05 4.38 7.10
CA ASP A 187 17.60 5.73 7.20
C ASP A 187 17.61 6.28 8.64
N SER A 188 16.94 5.61 9.58
CA SER A 188 17.09 5.84 11.03
C SER A 188 18.42 5.31 11.59
N LEU A 189 19.24 4.64 10.78
CA LEU A 189 20.55 4.13 11.19
C LEU A 189 21.63 5.22 11.29
N SER A 190 22.60 4.95 12.15
CA SER A 190 23.82 5.76 12.28
C SER A 190 24.60 5.81 10.96
N GLY A 191 24.98 7.02 10.56
CA GLY A 191 25.76 7.27 9.35
C GLY A 191 24.97 7.10 8.06
N ASP A 192 23.65 7.22 8.10
CA ASP A 192 22.84 7.42 6.89
C ASP A 192 23.20 8.74 6.18
N ARG A 193 22.90 8.85 4.88
CA ARG A 193 23.22 10.05 4.09
C ARG A 193 22.22 11.19 4.30
N LEU A 194 20.95 10.87 4.58
CA LEU A 194 19.88 11.83 4.79
C LEU A 194 19.41 11.85 6.25
N GLY A 195 19.44 10.69 6.90
CA GLY A 195 19.07 10.54 8.29
C GLY A 195 20.11 11.10 9.27
N CYS A 196 19.63 11.54 10.44
CA CYS A 196 20.46 12.10 11.50
C CYS A 196 20.19 11.45 12.88
N PHE A 197 19.79 10.18 12.88
CA PHE A 197 19.76 9.33 14.07
C PHE A 197 21.11 8.62 14.28
N ASN A 198 21.26 7.96 15.43
CA ASN A 198 22.49 7.27 15.81
C ASN A 198 22.24 5.80 16.22
N ILE A 199 21.21 5.18 15.62
CA ILE A 199 20.80 3.81 15.92
C ILE A 199 21.69 2.80 15.19
N THR A 200 22.09 1.72 15.85
CA THR A 200 22.84 0.62 15.25
C THR A 200 21.90 -0.45 14.68
N LEU A 201 22.45 -1.40 13.91
CA LEU A 201 21.66 -2.55 13.42
C LEU A 201 21.00 -3.35 14.55
N LYS A 202 21.64 -3.39 15.72
CA LYS A 202 21.11 -4.12 16.88
C LYS A 202 19.96 -3.35 17.52
N GLY A 203 20.09 -2.05 17.71
CA GLY A 203 19.02 -1.19 18.23
C GLY A 203 17.80 -1.20 17.31
N HIS A 204 18.02 -1.10 16.01
CA HIS A 204 16.96 -1.13 15.00
C HIS A 204 16.24 -2.49 14.99
N ALA A 205 16.96 -3.61 14.87
CA ALA A 205 16.37 -4.95 14.83
C ALA A 205 15.71 -5.40 16.15
N LYS A 206 16.04 -4.77 17.30
CA LYS A 206 15.30 -4.99 18.56
C LYS A 206 13.82 -4.61 18.43
N CYS A 207 13.48 -3.67 17.54
CA CYS A 207 12.09 -3.28 17.27
C CYS A 207 11.32 -4.45 16.66
N LEU A 208 11.88 -5.08 15.61
CA LEU A 208 11.33 -6.29 15.00
C LEU A 208 11.27 -7.44 16.02
N GLU A 209 12.34 -7.67 16.78
CA GLU A 209 12.37 -8.70 17.82
C GLU A 209 11.26 -8.49 18.87
N PHE A 210 11.01 -7.24 19.25
CA PHE A 210 9.97 -6.87 20.20
C PHE A 210 8.56 -7.12 19.63
N VAL A 211 8.29 -6.68 18.40
CA VAL A 211 7.00 -6.91 17.74
C VAL A 211 6.73 -8.39 17.53
N LYS A 212 7.76 -9.17 17.13
CA LYS A 212 7.67 -10.62 16.93
C LYS A 212 7.20 -11.38 18.19
N LYS A 213 7.50 -10.90 19.39
CA LYS A 213 7.11 -11.54 20.66
C LYS A 213 5.59 -11.65 20.86
N TYR A 214 4.80 -10.84 20.15
CA TYR A 214 3.34 -10.88 20.22
C TYR A 214 2.72 -12.03 19.41
N ASN A 215 3.48 -12.73 18.56
CA ASN A 215 3.02 -13.88 17.77
C ASN A 215 1.74 -13.58 16.95
N LEU A 216 1.68 -12.40 16.35
CA LEU A 216 0.63 -12.01 15.41
C LEU A 216 1.15 -12.14 13.97
N PRO A 217 0.26 -12.34 12.98
CA PRO A 217 0.62 -12.23 11.57
C PRO A 217 1.36 -10.92 11.31
N LEU A 218 2.59 -11.02 10.79
CA LEU A 218 3.51 -9.89 10.68
C LEU A 218 3.98 -9.72 9.24
N LEU A 219 3.67 -8.56 8.65
CA LEU A 219 4.26 -8.12 7.39
C LEU A 219 5.42 -7.19 7.70
N VAL A 220 6.63 -7.55 7.28
CA VAL A 220 7.84 -6.73 7.41
C VAL A 220 8.18 -6.12 6.06
N LEU A 221 8.31 -4.80 6.01
CA LEU A 221 8.58 -4.04 4.79
C LEU A 221 9.92 -3.30 4.91
N GLY A 222 10.47 -2.88 3.77
CA GLY A 222 11.62 -1.98 3.72
C GLY A 222 11.26 -0.54 4.08
N GLY A 223 11.80 0.42 3.34
CA GLY A 223 11.63 1.85 3.58
C GLY A 223 12.79 2.68 3.05
N GLY A 224 13.01 3.86 3.64
CA GLY A 224 14.18 4.69 3.38
C GLY A 224 15.49 4.01 3.76
N GLY A 225 16.62 4.59 3.32
CA GLY A 225 17.95 4.07 3.58
C GLY A 225 18.94 4.41 2.47
N TYR A 226 19.86 5.32 2.76
CA TYR A 226 20.64 6.02 1.72
C TYR A 226 22.14 5.74 1.85
N THR A 227 22.60 5.20 2.97
CA THR A 227 23.88 4.47 3.06
C THR A 227 23.67 2.99 2.73
N ILE A 228 23.60 2.65 1.44
CA ILE A 228 23.18 1.33 0.91
C ILE A 228 23.89 0.11 1.52
N ARG A 229 25.17 0.23 1.90
CA ARG A 229 25.92 -0.85 2.58
C ARG A 229 25.33 -1.17 3.96
N ASN A 230 24.84 -0.16 4.66
CA ASN A 230 24.20 -0.33 5.97
C ASN A 230 22.77 -0.83 5.82
N VAL A 231 22.06 -0.42 4.77
CA VAL A 231 20.74 -0.96 4.41
C VAL A 231 20.83 -2.47 4.18
N ALA A 232 21.78 -2.92 3.35
CA ALA A 232 22.01 -4.33 3.10
C ALA A 232 22.32 -5.10 4.40
N ARG A 233 23.16 -4.55 5.29
CA ARG A 233 23.47 -5.16 6.59
C ARG A 233 22.23 -5.22 7.50
N CYS A 234 21.43 -4.16 7.54
CA CYS A 234 20.23 -4.04 8.37
C CYS A 234 19.19 -5.08 8.00
N TRP A 235 18.69 -5.06 6.78
CA TRP A 235 17.65 -5.97 6.34
C TRP A 235 18.12 -7.44 6.29
N THR A 236 19.41 -7.69 6.07
CA THR A 236 20.00 -9.04 6.25
C THR A 236 19.89 -9.51 7.70
N TYR A 237 20.26 -8.65 8.66
CA TYR A 237 20.21 -8.97 10.08
C TYR A 237 18.77 -9.09 10.59
N GLU A 238 17.86 -8.22 10.17
CA GLU A 238 16.44 -8.30 10.49
C GLU A 238 15.77 -9.55 9.91
N THR A 239 16.19 -10.00 8.72
CA THR A 239 15.76 -11.30 8.18
C THR A 239 16.20 -12.45 9.10
N ALA A 240 17.43 -12.40 9.64
CA ALA A 240 17.89 -13.39 10.61
C ALA A 240 17.06 -13.35 11.91
N VAL A 241 16.69 -12.16 12.38
CA VAL A 241 15.78 -11.98 13.52
C VAL A 241 14.38 -12.53 13.24
N ALA A 242 13.83 -12.31 12.04
CA ALA A 242 12.55 -12.89 11.62
C ALA A 242 12.59 -14.42 11.65
N LEU A 243 13.68 -15.03 11.16
CA LEU A 243 13.91 -16.47 11.19
C LEU A 243 14.27 -17.01 12.59
N GLY A 244 14.67 -16.14 13.53
CA GLY A 244 15.12 -16.55 14.86
C GLY A 244 16.48 -17.26 14.84
N VAL A 245 17.36 -16.88 13.92
CA VAL A 245 18.70 -17.45 13.77
C VAL A 245 19.78 -16.39 14.02
N ASP A 246 20.83 -16.78 14.72
CA ASP A 246 22.01 -15.94 14.89
C ASP A 246 22.93 -16.09 13.68
N ILE A 247 23.46 -14.97 13.19
CA ILE A 247 24.44 -14.93 12.09
C ILE A 247 25.75 -14.32 12.55
N ALA A 248 26.86 -14.77 11.94
CA ALA A 248 28.19 -14.30 12.29
C ALA A 248 28.37 -12.82 11.92
N ASN A 249 29.22 -12.12 12.68
CA ASN A 249 29.60 -10.75 12.34
C ASN A 249 30.56 -10.67 11.14
N GLU A 250 31.21 -11.77 10.78
CA GLU A 250 32.03 -11.87 9.56
C GLU A 250 31.11 -11.99 8.34
N LEU A 251 31.22 -11.05 7.38
CA LEU A 251 30.42 -11.13 6.17
C LEU A 251 30.86 -12.32 5.30
N PRO A 252 29.92 -13.12 4.77
CA PRO A 252 30.25 -14.11 3.76
C PRO A 252 30.65 -13.42 2.46
N TYR A 253 31.50 -14.09 1.67
CA TYR A 253 31.81 -13.63 0.33
C TYR A 253 30.52 -13.55 -0.51
N ASN A 254 30.40 -12.48 -1.28
CA ASN A 254 29.27 -12.19 -2.14
C ASN A 254 29.71 -11.27 -3.29
N ASP A 255 28.85 -11.10 -4.30
CA ASP A 255 29.17 -10.32 -5.51
C ASP A 255 29.49 -8.84 -5.24
N TYR A 256 29.08 -8.32 -4.08
CA TYR A 256 29.28 -6.92 -3.66
C TYR A 256 30.21 -6.80 -2.45
N PHE A 257 31.05 -7.82 -2.18
CA PHE A 257 31.85 -7.90 -0.96
C PHE A 257 32.73 -6.65 -0.72
N GLU A 258 33.28 -6.06 -1.78
CA GLU A 258 34.13 -4.88 -1.72
C GLU A 258 33.41 -3.62 -1.21
N TYR A 259 32.07 -3.57 -1.29
CA TYR A 259 31.27 -2.43 -0.80
C TYR A 259 31.32 -2.31 0.73
N PHE A 260 31.64 -3.41 1.42
CA PHE A 260 31.68 -3.49 2.88
C PHE A 260 33.07 -3.27 3.47
N GLY A 261 34.02 -2.77 2.67
CA GLY A 261 35.33 -2.36 3.17
C GLY A 261 35.25 -1.15 4.10
N PRO A 262 36.25 -0.98 5.00
CA PRO A 262 37.46 -1.80 5.13
C PRO A 262 37.35 -2.98 6.09
N ASP A 263 36.26 -3.09 6.86
CA ASP A 263 36.14 -4.00 7.99
C ASP A 263 35.48 -5.34 7.64
N PHE A 264 34.65 -5.37 6.59
CA PHE A 264 33.93 -6.57 6.13
C PHE A 264 33.08 -7.23 7.23
N LYS A 265 32.55 -6.41 8.15
CA LYS A 265 31.68 -6.84 9.24
C LYS A 265 30.22 -6.53 8.96
N LEU A 266 29.34 -7.27 9.62
CA LEU A 266 27.90 -7.03 9.59
C LEU A 266 27.53 -5.82 10.44
N HIS A 267 27.91 -5.80 11.72
CA HIS A 267 27.49 -4.77 12.66
C HIS A 267 28.23 -3.45 12.48
N ILE A 268 27.49 -2.36 12.64
CA ILE A 268 28.03 -0.98 12.67
C ILE A 268 28.14 -0.50 14.11
N SER A 269 29.08 0.41 14.36
CA SER A 269 29.19 1.13 15.63
C SER A 269 28.50 2.49 15.53
N PRO A 270 27.93 3.00 16.63
CA PRO A 270 27.36 4.34 16.65
C PRO A 270 28.46 5.39 16.48
N SER A 271 28.08 6.56 15.98
CA SER A 271 28.95 7.73 15.86
C SER A 271 29.06 8.49 17.20
N ASN A 272 29.97 9.46 17.27
CA ASN A 272 30.11 10.38 18.40
C ASN A 272 29.09 11.56 18.36
N MET A 273 28.04 11.46 17.55
CA MET A 273 26.96 12.45 17.49
C MET A 273 26.29 12.59 18.86
N ALA A 274 26.01 13.83 19.26
CA ALA A 274 25.32 14.11 20.52
C ALA A 274 23.82 13.79 20.40
N ASN A 275 23.31 13.01 21.34
CA ASN A 275 21.88 12.74 21.45
C ASN A 275 21.16 13.98 22.01
N GLN A 276 20.32 14.63 21.19
CA GLN A 276 19.57 15.83 21.58
C GLN A 276 18.23 15.51 22.29
N ASN A 277 17.92 14.24 22.45
CA ASN A 277 16.72 13.75 23.12
C ASN A 277 17.01 13.52 24.60
N THR A 278 16.85 14.58 25.41
CA THR A 278 17.07 14.42 26.85
C THR A 278 16.04 13.45 27.46
N PRO A 279 16.38 12.72 28.52
CA PRO A 279 15.43 11.80 29.17
C PRO A 279 14.12 12.49 29.57
N GLU A 280 14.17 13.74 30.03
CA GLU A 280 12.98 14.52 30.40
C GLU A 280 12.09 14.82 29.19
N TYR A 281 12.69 15.08 28.03
CA TYR A 281 11.96 15.31 26.78
C TYR A 281 11.23 14.03 26.35
N LEU A 282 11.92 12.90 26.35
CA LEU A 282 11.36 11.60 25.98
C LEU A 282 10.24 11.17 26.93
N GLU A 283 10.44 11.30 28.24
CA GLU A 283 9.42 10.98 29.24
C GLU A 283 8.18 11.85 29.13
N LYS A 284 8.34 13.14 28.79
CA LYS A 284 7.21 14.05 28.60
C LYS A 284 6.35 13.66 27.39
N ILE A 285 6.98 13.27 26.28
CA ILE A 285 6.27 12.81 25.08
C ILE A 285 5.58 11.47 25.39
N LYS A 286 6.34 10.51 25.93
CA LYS A 286 5.83 9.19 26.30
C LYS A 286 4.61 9.28 27.22
N THR A 287 4.67 10.12 28.26
CA THR A 287 3.55 10.31 29.19
C THR A 287 2.29 10.79 28.48
N ARG A 288 2.41 11.79 27.59
CA ARG A 288 1.27 12.30 26.80
C ARG A 288 0.70 11.26 25.83
N LEU A 289 1.56 10.47 25.20
CA LEU A 289 1.10 9.38 24.32
C LEU A 289 0.38 8.29 25.12
N LEU A 290 0.88 7.93 26.30
CA LEU A 290 0.21 6.99 27.19
C LEU A 290 -1.14 7.54 27.70
N GLU A 291 -1.28 8.85 27.90
CA GLU A 291 -2.57 9.50 28.19
C GLU A 291 -3.54 9.40 27.01
N ASN A 292 -3.07 9.68 25.78
CA ASN A 292 -3.88 9.51 24.56
C ASN A 292 -4.37 8.05 24.42
N LEU A 293 -3.49 7.07 24.64
CA LEU A 293 -3.83 5.65 24.53
C LEU A 293 -4.82 5.18 25.63
N ARG A 294 -4.90 5.88 26.76
CA ARG A 294 -5.92 5.61 27.80
C ARG A 294 -7.32 6.05 27.38
N MET A 295 -7.45 6.93 26.38
CA MET A 295 -8.74 7.41 25.89
C MET A 295 -9.43 6.41 24.96
N LEU A 296 -8.71 5.40 24.47
CA LEU A 296 -9.28 4.32 23.67
C LEU A 296 -10.25 3.48 24.50
N PRO A 297 -11.45 3.16 23.99
CA PRO A 297 -12.28 2.14 24.61
C PRO A 297 -11.51 0.82 24.54
N HIS A 298 -11.42 0.10 25.65
CA HIS A 298 -10.74 -1.20 25.70
C HIS A 298 -11.52 -2.16 24.79
N ALA A 299 -11.00 -2.41 23.58
CA ALA A 299 -11.64 -3.11 22.45
C ALA A 299 -12.91 -2.42 21.88
N PRO A 300 -12.78 -1.49 20.92
CA PRO A 300 -13.91 -0.88 20.23
C PRO A 300 -14.71 -1.94 19.44
N GLY A 301 -16.03 -1.93 19.58
CA GLY A 301 -16.90 -2.77 18.75
C GLY A 301 -16.98 -2.23 17.33
N VAL A 302 -16.74 -3.07 16.33
CA VAL A 302 -16.78 -2.67 14.91
C VAL A 302 -17.90 -3.39 14.18
N GLN A 303 -18.52 -2.68 13.23
CA GLN A 303 -19.61 -3.16 12.39
C GLN A 303 -19.08 -4.16 11.34
N MET A 304 -19.70 -5.33 11.25
CA MET A 304 -19.37 -6.34 10.24
C MET A 304 -19.57 -5.78 8.83
N GLN A 305 -18.55 -5.90 7.98
CA GLN A 305 -18.62 -5.60 6.55
C GLN A 305 -18.49 -6.90 5.76
N PRO A 306 -19.17 -7.05 4.60
CA PRO A 306 -18.94 -8.17 3.71
C PRO A 306 -17.49 -8.13 3.23
N ILE A 307 -16.81 -9.28 3.31
CA ILE A 307 -15.40 -9.44 2.91
C ILE A 307 -15.35 -9.45 1.37
N PRO A 308 -14.67 -8.49 0.72
CA PRO A 308 -14.42 -8.54 -0.72
C PRO A 308 -13.48 -9.69 -1.08
N ASP A 309 -13.54 -10.19 -2.31
CA ASP A 309 -12.66 -11.25 -2.82
C ASP A 309 -11.18 -10.87 -2.72
N ASP A 310 -10.29 -11.84 -2.49
CA ASP A 310 -8.84 -11.65 -2.34
C ASP A 310 -8.21 -10.94 -3.55
N ALA A 311 -7.16 -10.16 -3.32
CA ALA A 311 -6.50 -9.41 -4.41
C ALA A 311 -5.80 -10.32 -5.43
N ILE A 312 -5.48 -11.56 -5.04
CA ILE A 312 -4.82 -12.55 -5.89
C ILE A 312 -5.67 -13.81 -5.89
N ASP A 313 -6.23 -14.12 -7.06
CA ASP A 313 -6.98 -15.35 -7.28
C ASP A 313 -6.00 -16.51 -7.49
N ASN A 314 -6.07 -17.50 -6.58
CA ASN A 314 -5.24 -18.70 -6.64
C ASN A 314 -5.91 -19.83 -7.43
N GLU A 315 -7.10 -19.63 -8.04
CA GLU A 315 -7.76 -20.69 -8.80
C GLU A 315 -6.87 -21.27 -9.92
N SER A 316 -5.86 -20.53 -10.41
CA SER A 316 -4.87 -21.04 -11.36
C SER A 316 -3.87 -22.06 -10.80
N GLU A 317 -3.62 -22.11 -9.48
CA GLU A 317 -2.75 -23.14 -8.86
C GLU A 317 -3.50 -24.45 -8.57
N ASP A 318 -4.83 -24.43 -8.63
CA ASP A 318 -5.68 -25.60 -8.35
C ASP A 318 -6.08 -26.36 -9.63
N GLU A 319 -6.00 -25.74 -10.82
CA GLU A 319 -6.27 -26.43 -12.09
C GLU A 319 -5.29 -27.57 -12.37
N ASP A 320 -4.02 -27.42 -11.96
CA ASP A 320 -2.97 -28.43 -12.16
C ASP A 320 -3.00 -29.57 -11.12
N LYS A 321 -3.93 -29.53 -10.16
CA LYS A 321 -4.12 -30.59 -9.14
C LYS A 321 -5.36 -31.45 -9.36
N HIS A 322 -6.18 -31.16 -10.38
CA HIS A 322 -7.37 -31.97 -10.63
C HIS A 322 -7.02 -33.32 -11.27
N ASN A 323 -7.39 -34.40 -10.56
CA ASN A 323 -7.28 -35.75 -11.07
C ASN A 323 -8.15 -35.89 -12.33
N PRO A 324 -7.61 -36.33 -13.49
CA PRO A 324 -8.38 -36.46 -14.74
C PRO A 324 -9.57 -37.43 -14.64
N ASP A 325 -9.63 -38.27 -13.60
CA ASP A 325 -10.71 -39.22 -13.34
C ASP A 325 -11.83 -38.67 -12.43
N GLU A 326 -11.73 -37.43 -11.93
CA GLU A 326 -12.78 -36.82 -11.12
C GLU A 326 -13.92 -36.23 -11.98
N ARG A 327 -15.15 -36.61 -11.64
CA ARG A 327 -16.35 -36.18 -12.36
C ARG A 327 -16.66 -34.71 -12.05
N VAL A 328 -16.36 -33.84 -13.01
CA VAL A 328 -16.75 -32.42 -12.97
C VAL A 328 -18.28 -32.30 -12.95
N SER A 329 -18.81 -31.42 -12.11
CA SER A 329 -20.26 -31.18 -12.04
C SER A 329 -20.77 -30.51 -13.32
N ILE A 330 -22.03 -30.80 -13.71
CA ILE A 330 -22.67 -30.23 -14.90
C ILE A 330 -22.62 -28.69 -14.88
N ARG A 331 -22.75 -28.07 -13.71
CA ARG A 331 -22.67 -26.62 -13.54
C ARG A 331 -21.28 -26.06 -13.84
N ALA A 332 -20.22 -26.81 -13.54
CA ALA A 332 -18.85 -26.42 -13.82
C ALA A 332 -18.48 -26.67 -15.30
N SER A 333 -19.07 -27.67 -15.96
CA SER A 333 -18.94 -27.82 -17.42
C SER A 333 -19.67 -26.71 -18.17
N ASP A 334 -20.86 -26.31 -17.73
CA ASP A 334 -21.64 -25.27 -18.39
C ASP A 334 -20.96 -23.89 -18.32
N LYS A 335 -20.21 -23.62 -17.23
CA LYS A 335 -19.41 -22.39 -17.08
C LYS A 335 -18.21 -22.33 -18.05
N ARG A 336 -17.77 -23.47 -18.60
CA ARG A 336 -16.65 -23.59 -19.54
C ARG A 336 -17.09 -23.53 -21.01
N ILE A 337 -18.40 -23.52 -21.28
CA ILE A 337 -18.93 -23.39 -22.64
C ILE A 337 -18.90 -21.90 -23.00
N ALA A 338 -17.88 -21.50 -23.77
CA ALA A 338 -17.91 -20.21 -24.45
C ALA A 338 -19.05 -20.22 -25.48
N CYS A 339 -19.90 -19.19 -25.47
CA CYS A 339 -20.99 -19.06 -26.42
C CYS A 339 -20.41 -18.62 -27.78
N ASP A 340 -20.63 -19.39 -28.85
CA ASP A 340 -20.12 -19.10 -30.19
C ASP A 340 -20.63 -17.74 -30.76
N GLU A 341 -21.61 -17.09 -30.10
CA GLU A 341 -22.17 -15.79 -30.48
C GLU A 341 -21.67 -14.59 -29.65
N GLU A 342 -20.71 -14.77 -28.74
CA GLU A 342 -20.04 -13.62 -28.10
C GLU A 342 -19.03 -12.99 -29.06
N PHE A 343 -19.48 -11.96 -29.78
CA PHE A 343 -18.61 -11.07 -30.53
C PHE A 343 -17.65 -10.36 -29.57
N SER A 344 -16.36 -10.64 -29.72
CA SER A 344 -15.28 -9.87 -29.10
C SER A 344 -15.30 -8.45 -29.66
N ASP A 345 -15.44 -7.46 -28.77
CA ASP A 345 -15.48 -6.03 -29.08
C ASP A 345 -14.07 -5.44 -29.32
N SER A 346 -13.22 -6.18 -30.06
CA SER A 346 -11.87 -5.74 -30.42
C SER A 346 -11.79 -5.39 -31.90
N GLU A 347 -11.79 -4.08 -32.19
CA GLU A 347 -11.58 -3.51 -33.53
C GLU A 347 -10.10 -3.56 -33.99
N ASP A 348 -9.41 -4.69 -33.82
CA ASP A 348 -8.06 -4.84 -34.39
C ASP A 348 -7.68 -6.30 -34.65
N GLU A 349 -8.19 -6.89 -35.74
CA GLU A 349 -7.63 -8.11 -36.31
C GLU A 349 -7.56 -8.01 -37.83
N GLY A 350 -6.37 -7.68 -38.31
CA GLY A 350 -5.97 -7.81 -39.69
C GLY A 350 -5.93 -9.29 -40.11
N ASP A 351 -6.83 -9.63 -41.03
CA ASP A 351 -6.64 -10.56 -42.15
C ASP A 351 -5.73 -11.79 -41.93
N ARG A 352 -6.36 -12.96 -41.66
CA ARG A 352 -6.12 -14.25 -42.35
C ARG A 352 -6.85 -15.42 -41.67
N ARG A 353 -7.97 -15.88 -42.25
CA ARG A 353 -8.36 -17.30 -42.17
C ARG A 353 -8.70 -17.85 -43.56
N ASN A 354 -7.75 -18.64 -44.06
CA ASN A 354 -7.80 -19.37 -45.31
C ASN A 354 -8.77 -20.56 -45.17
N VAL A 355 -9.95 -20.47 -45.79
CA VAL A 355 -10.90 -21.58 -45.89
C VAL A 355 -10.44 -22.49 -47.03
N GLN A 356 -9.78 -23.60 -46.70
CA GLN A 356 -9.59 -24.70 -47.65
C GLN A 356 -10.47 -25.89 -47.28
N SER A 357 -11.53 -26.06 -48.07
CA SER A 357 -12.33 -27.28 -48.12
C SER A 357 -11.49 -28.41 -48.73
N HIS A 358 -11.35 -29.54 -48.03
CA HIS A 358 -10.95 -30.80 -48.68
C HIS A 358 -12.03 -31.88 -48.51
N ARG A 359 -12.69 -32.05 -49.65
CA ARG A 359 -13.55 -33.15 -50.12
C ARG A 359 -13.02 -34.53 -49.72
N GLY A 360 -13.93 -35.40 -49.30
CA GLY A 360 -13.65 -36.73 -48.74
C GLY A 360 -13.01 -37.76 -49.67
N GLN A 361 -12.44 -38.80 -49.03
CA GLN A 361 -11.99 -40.04 -49.67
C GLN A 361 -12.75 -41.26 -49.13
N ARG A 362 -13.55 -41.82 -50.04
CA ARG A 362 -13.94 -43.22 -50.29
C ARG A 362 -13.56 -44.29 -49.24
N LYS A 363 -14.59 -44.94 -48.66
CA LYS A 363 -14.53 -46.36 -48.24
C LYS A 363 -15.23 -47.24 -49.28
N ARG A 364 -14.60 -48.39 -49.57
CA ARG A 364 -14.98 -49.42 -50.57
C ARG A 364 -16.23 -50.23 -50.16
N PRO A 365 -16.90 -50.91 -51.12
CA PRO A 365 -18.29 -51.37 -50.98
C PRO A 365 -18.40 -52.75 -50.32
N ARG A 366 -19.54 -53.00 -49.66
CA ARG A 366 -20.06 -54.34 -49.37
C ARG A 366 -21.40 -54.50 -50.10
N THR A 367 -21.59 -55.73 -50.57
CA THR A 367 -22.53 -56.24 -51.57
C THR A 367 -24.00 -56.20 -51.17
N ASP A 368 -24.84 -56.22 -52.21
CA ASP A 368 -26.31 -56.28 -52.23
C ASP A 368 -26.90 -57.43 -51.40
N GLU A 369 -28.08 -57.20 -50.79
CA GLU A 369 -29.27 -58.04 -50.97
C GLU A 369 -30.55 -57.36 -50.39
N GLU A 370 -31.49 -57.13 -51.32
CA GLU A 370 -32.97 -57.22 -51.25
C GLU A 370 -33.88 -56.48 -50.22
N LYS A 371 -34.83 -55.72 -50.82
CA LYS A 371 -36.29 -55.59 -50.53
C LYS A 371 -36.68 -54.91 -49.20
N LYS A 372 -37.71 -54.05 -49.08
CA LYS A 372 -38.92 -53.72 -49.85
C LYS A 372 -39.60 -52.47 -49.20
N GLU A 373 -40.38 -51.72 -50.00
CA GLU A 373 -41.74 -51.15 -49.74
C GLU A 373 -42.12 -50.73 -48.28
N ASP A 374 -42.85 -49.64 -47.98
CA ASP A 374 -43.68 -48.72 -48.76
C ASP A 374 -44.25 -47.59 -47.85
N SER A 375 -44.83 -46.58 -48.51
CA SER A 375 -45.96 -45.71 -48.06
C SER A 375 -45.73 -44.71 -46.91
N LYS A 376 -45.74 -43.38 -47.15
CA LYS A 376 -46.86 -42.46 -47.46
C LYS A 376 -47.90 -42.32 -46.34
N ILE A 377 -48.17 -41.05 -45.98
CA ILE A 377 -49.48 -40.37 -45.80
C ILE A 377 -49.16 -39.05 -45.07
N SER A 378 -49.12 -37.89 -45.77
CA SER A 378 -50.22 -36.91 -45.97
C SER A 378 -50.94 -36.57 -44.66
N GLY A 379 -51.13 -35.34 -44.22
CA GLY A 379 -51.33 -34.04 -44.85
C GLY A 379 -52.04 -33.22 -43.77
N ASN A 380 -51.82 -31.92 -43.61
CA ASN A 380 -52.36 -30.81 -44.40
C ASN A 380 -53.17 -29.93 -43.42
N VAL A 381 -53.20 -28.60 -43.69
CA VAL A 381 -54.30 -27.65 -43.38
C VAL A 381 -54.36 -27.17 -41.91
N ARG A 382 -54.55 -25.89 -41.56
CA ARG A 382 -54.72 -24.56 -42.21
C ARG A 382 -54.75 -23.54 -41.04
N ASP A 383 -54.25 -22.32 -41.22
CA ASP A 383 -55.03 -21.05 -41.32
C ASP A 383 -55.68 -20.62 -39.98
N GLY A 384 -55.61 -19.38 -39.49
CA GLY A 384 -55.13 -18.12 -40.02
C GLY A 384 -55.55 -16.96 -39.09
N SER A 385 -55.17 -15.74 -39.50
CA SER A 385 -55.70 -14.40 -39.15
C SER A 385 -55.62 -13.92 -37.69
N ALA A 386 -54.84 -12.86 -37.39
CA ALA A 386 -55.13 -11.41 -37.54
C ALA A 386 -56.07 -10.88 -36.44
N LYS A 387 -55.83 -9.78 -35.73
CA LYS A 387 -55.66 -8.36 -36.13
C LYS A 387 -55.43 -7.53 -34.85
N ASP A 388 -54.59 -6.48 -34.86
CA ASP A 388 -54.97 -5.04 -34.77
C ASP A 388 -55.24 -4.60 -33.31
N SER A 389 -54.92 -3.44 -32.73
CA SER A 389 -54.60 -2.04 -33.07
C SER A 389 -54.05 -1.42 -31.75
N GLY A 390 -53.21 -0.39 -31.62
CA GLY A 390 -53.23 0.96 -32.20
C GLY A 390 -53.45 2.03 -31.10
N ASP A 391 -52.71 3.15 -31.21
CA ASP A 391 -52.78 4.48 -30.52
C ASP A 391 -51.91 4.71 -29.25
N LYS A 392 -50.86 5.58 -29.24
CA LYS A 392 -50.72 7.07 -29.42
C LYS A 392 -51.39 7.88 -28.29
N ALA A 393 -50.89 8.97 -27.70
CA ALA A 393 -49.88 10.00 -28.04
C ALA A 393 -49.35 10.68 -26.72
N ASP A 394 -48.08 11.11 -26.64
CA ASP A 394 -47.51 12.49 -26.70
C ASP A 394 -47.92 13.55 -25.63
N ILE A 395 -46.88 14.32 -25.19
CA ILE A 395 -46.75 15.81 -25.13
C ILE A 395 -45.95 16.33 -23.89
N SER A 396 -44.74 16.88 -24.19
CA SER A 396 -44.00 18.13 -23.78
C SER A 396 -44.17 18.76 -22.37
N SER A 397 -43.30 19.61 -21.76
CA SER A 397 -42.36 20.69 -22.19
C SER A 397 -41.65 21.24 -20.90
N ALA A 398 -40.34 21.57 -20.85
CA ALA A 398 -39.63 22.86 -21.08
C ALA A 398 -39.54 23.91 -19.91
N ASP A 399 -38.41 24.66 -19.91
CA ASP A 399 -38.01 25.92 -19.21
C ASP A 399 -37.59 25.85 -17.71
N LYS A 400 -36.70 26.68 -17.13
CA LYS A 400 -35.61 27.65 -17.45
C LYS A 400 -35.04 28.13 -16.08
N ASP A 401 -33.77 28.55 -15.98
CA ASP A 401 -33.39 29.88 -15.42
C ASP A 401 -31.87 30.07 -15.19
N GLU A 402 -31.38 31.24 -15.64
CA GLU A 402 -30.10 31.90 -15.36
C GLU A 402 -30.39 33.28 -14.74
N LYS A 403 -29.65 33.73 -13.70
CA LYS A 403 -29.16 35.13 -13.52
C LYS A 403 -28.34 35.41 -12.23
N LYS A 404 -27.15 35.99 -12.45
CA LYS A 404 -26.38 37.10 -11.81
C LYS A 404 -26.66 37.62 -10.37
N MET A 405 -25.56 37.90 -9.63
CA MET A 405 -25.15 39.17 -8.94
C MET A 405 -23.76 38.92 -8.28
N GLU A 406 -22.64 39.59 -8.56
CA GLU A 406 -22.18 41.00 -8.46
C GLU A 406 -21.98 41.58 -7.03
N GLN A 407 -20.71 41.97 -6.81
CA GLN A 407 -19.99 42.77 -5.79
C GLN A 407 -20.74 43.64 -4.77
N SER A 408 -20.12 43.77 -3.58
CA SER A 408 -20.10 44.99 -2.77
C SER A 408 -18.74 45.14 -2.04
N GLU A 409 -18.07 46.27 -2.31
CA GLU A 409 -16.92 46.82 -1.58
C GLU A 409 -17.38 47.64 -0.35
N ASP A 410 -16.40 47.91 0.53
CA ASP A 410 -16.26 49.00 1.51
C ASP A 410 -17.18 49.09 2.74
N ASP A 411 -16.61 49.07 3.97
CA ASP A 411 -16.21 50.31 4.68
C ASP A 411 -15.56 50.03 6.08
N ASP A 412 -14.74 50.99 6.53
CA ASP A 412 -14.15 51.26 7.85
C ASP A 412 -13.03 50.32 8.39
N GLY A 413 -11.81 50.76 8.76
CA GLY A 413 -11.27 52.10 9.01
C GLY A 413 -10.42 52.11 10.31
N ARG A 414 -9.25 52.79 10.28
CA ARG A 414 -8.25 53.12 11.36
C ARG A 414 -7.08 52.13 11.49
N GLY A 415 -5.81 52.50 11.27
CA GLY A 415 -5.02 53.58 11.91
C GLY A 415 -4.52 53.05 13.26
N ASP A 416 -3.23 52.94 13.63
CA ASP A 416 -2.07 53.81 13.41
C ASP A 416 -0.75 53.06 13.66
N GLU A 417 0.30 53.73 13.20
CA GLU A 417 1.75 53.60 13.42
C GLU A 417 2.22 53.17 14.83
N MET A 418 3.33 52.42 14.91
CA MET A 418 4.52 52.86 15.65
C MET A 418 5.76 51.98 15.39
N LYS A 419 6.78 52.58 14.79
CA LYS A 419 8.20 52.19 14.92
C LYS A 419 8.73 52.75 16.24
N ALA A 420 9.54 51.99 16.97
CA ALA A 420 10.81 52.43 17.58
C ALA A 420 11.42 51.34 18.47
N ASP A 421 12.67 51.00 18.16
CA ASP A 421 13.85 50.89 19.02
C ASP A 421 13.78 50.16 20.38
N LEU A 422 14.75 49.25 20.58
CA LEU A 422 15.70 49.32 21.70
C LEU A 422 16.82 48.27 21.56
N GLU A 423 17.94 48.71 20.97
CA GLU A 423 19.28 48.30 21.38
C GLU A 423 19.61 48.97 22.73
N GLU A 424 20.03 48.19 23.73
CA GLU A 424 21.16 48.47 24.63
C GLU A 424 21.06 47.55 25.86
N LYS A 425 22.11 46.75 26.10
CA LYS A 425 22.89 46.80 27.35
C LYS A 425 24.08 45.86 27.30
N ASN A 426 25.20 46.43 26.88
CA ASN A 426 26.53 46.05 27.35
C ASN A 426 26.82 46.86 28.63
N LYS A 427 27.03 46.19 29.78
CA LYS A 427 28.10 46.47 30.79
C LYS A 427 27.79 45.92 32.19
N LYS A 428 28.84 45.27 32.75
CA LYS A 428 29.12 44.89 34.16
C LYS A 428 28.35 43.66 34.64
N GLU A 429 28.97 42.59 35.15
CA GLU A 429 30.25 42.40 35.84
C GLU A 429 30.99 41.14 35.38
#